data_AF-A0A3N4SBU8-F1
#
_entry.id   AF-A0A3N4SBU8-F1
#
_cell.length_a   1.000
_cell.length_b   1.000
_cell.length_c   1.000
_cell.angle_alpha   90.00
_cell.angle_beta   90.00
_cell.angle_gamma   90.00
#
_symmetry.space_group_name_H-M   'P 1'
#
loop_
_entity.id
_entity.type
_entity.pdbx_description
1 polymer ?
#
loop_
_entity_poly.entity_id
_entity_poly.type
_entity_poly.pdbx_seq_one_letter_code
_entity_poly.pdbx_strand_id
1 'polypeptide(L)'
;MNDTVRAVNALTARWARQTRRGTVFSAAGVWTLLAFLADGATGPARDELARAVGMQADQAAAGARELFIGLDSMSGVESALGLWTDRALEVREQWAAGLPADAHGVLGDDPAASQEALDAWAAKRTGGLVERMPVRLGEAARMVLATALALRTEWQHPFRETVLRPGSGPWQGRTLAGLHRSSVRPDRIGVTDGPDGQVTTLKVLGGNGIDVHLLLGAEGMAPGQVLHTGIGVLERALPVTTGGQLPYGPAGPGVVVERQPSVTPDPVRLDVTTPGFVVRADHDLLQLHGLFGLSTATNAREGHFPGISVAPLAVGAAGQSAVAEFGPLGFRAAAVTAVVAAPGGGPPRYAHESTVVRAVFDRPFGFLAVHRGTRLALAAGWVTDPTVAG
;
A
#
# COMPACT_ATOMS: atom_id res chain seq x y z
N MET A 1 -15.88 7.94 9.96
CA MET A 1 -14.92 7.45 8.95
C MET A 1 -13.79 8.43 8.71
N ASN A 2 -14.06 9.75 8.55
CA ASN A 2 -13.00 10.72 8.21
C ASN A 2 -11.85 10.79 9.23
N ASP A 3 -12.14 10.73 10.53
CA ASP A 3 -11.09 10.76 11.56
C ASP A 3 -10.27 9.47 11.58
N THR A 4 -10.93 8.32 11.45
CA THR A 4 -10.30 7.01 11.28
C THR A 4 -9.37 6.98 10.06
N VAL A 5 -9.82 7.47 8.90
CA VAL A 5 -9.00 7.53 7.67
C VAL A 5 -7.79 8.42 7.86
N ARG A 6 -7.95 9.57 8.52
CA ARG A 6 -6.84 10.47 8.85
C ARG A 6 -5.83 9.80 9.78
N ALA A 7 -6.31 9.10 10.81
CA ALA A 7 -5.48 8.37 11.75
C ALA A 7 -4.67 7.25 11.07
N VAL A 8 -5.32 6.47 10.19
CA VAL A 8 -4.66 5.44 9.38
C VAL A 8 -3.61 6.04 8.44
N ASN A 9 -3.95 7.09 7.69
CA ASN A 9 -3.02 7.75 6.78
C ASN A 9 -1.82 8.38 7.54
N ALA A 10 -2.05 8.90 8.75
CA ALA A 10 -0.99 9.37 9.62
C ALA A 10 -0.04 8.22 10.05
N LEU A 11 -0.58 7.04 10.38
CA LEU A 11 0.26 5.85 10.63
C LEU A 11 1.02 5.43 9.36
N THR A 12 0.37 5.44 8.19
CA THR A 12 1.03 5.19 6.89
C THR A 12 2.19 6.15 6.67
N ALA A 13 2.01 7.45 6.97
CA ALA A 13 3.05 8.47 6.82
C ALA A 13 4.23 8.25 7.75
N ARG A 14 3.98 7.87 9.01
CA ARG A 14 5.06 7.56 9.97
C ARG A 14 5.81 6.29 9.61
N TRP A 15 5.10 5.25 9.15
CA TRP A 15 5.73 4.01 8.67
C TRP A 15 6.54 4.26 7.40
N ALA A 16 6.00 5.02 6.44
CA ALA A 16 6.70 5.41 5.23
C ALA A 16 8.07 6.06 5.50
N ARG A 17 8.17 6.91 6.53
CA ARG A 17 9.45 7.53 6.92
C ARG A 17 10.51 6.53 7.38
N GLN A 18 10.12 5.33 7.82
CA GLN A 18 11.04 4.26 8.19
C GLN A 18 11.50 3.41 6.98
N THR A 19 10.90 3.60 5.80
CA THR A 19 11.23 2.83 4.60
C THR A 19 12.62 3.18 4.06
N ARG A 20 13.46 2.16 3.87
CA ARG A 20 14.84 2.29 3.35
C ARG A 20 15.12 1.52 2.07
N ARG A 21 14.35 0.47 1.79
CA ARG A 21 14.56 -0.48 0.69
C ARG A 21 13.22 -0.87 0.07
N GLY A 22 13.26 -1.65 -1.01
CA GLY A 22 12.06 -2.20 -1.64
C GLY A 22 11.16 -2.89 -0.62
N THR A 23 9.89 -2.47 -0.56
CA THR A 23 8.93 -2.95 0.42
C THR A 23 7.50 -2.61 0.01
N VAL A 24 6.53 -3.28 0.61
CA VAL A 24 5.11 -2.93 0.57
C VAL A 24 4.54 -3.13 1.96
N PHE A 25 3.67 -2.23 2.41
CA PHE A 25 3.00 -2.35 3.69
C PHE A 25 1.60 -1.72 3.66
N SER A 26 0.76 -2.14 4.60
CA SER A 26 -0.59 -1.62 4.84
C SER A 26 -0.74 -1.15 6.27
N ALA A 27 -0.78 0.15 6.50
CA ALA A 27 -1.13 0.66 7.83
C ALA A 27 -2.60 0.37 8.17
N ALA A 28 -3.51 0.29 7.19
CA ALA A 28 -4.94 0.06 7.43
C ALA A 28 -5.20 -1.26 8.18
N GLY A 29 -4.53 -2.35 7.78
CA GLY A 29 -4.63 -3.63 8.48
C GLY A 29 -4.05 -3.58 9.90
N VAL A 30 -2.83 -3.04 10.06
CA VAL A 30 -2.15 -2.95 11.37
C VAL A 30 -2.90 -2.05 12.33
N TRP A 31 -3.34 -0.89 11.86
CA TRP A 31 -4.07 0.09 12.66
C TRP A 31 -5.30 -0.53 13.32
N THR A 32 -6.03 -1.38 12.59
CA THR A 32 -7.21 -2.09 13.09
C THR A 32 -6.86 -3.00 14.28
N LEU A 33 -5.76 -3.76 14.22
CA LEU A 33 -5.28 -4.59 15.34
C LEU A 33 -4.89 -3.73 16.55
N LEU A 34 -4.09 -2.69 16.31
CA LEU A 34 -3.61 -1.80 17.38
C LEU A 34 -4.78 -1.13 18.11
N ALA A 35 -5.82 -0.76 17.37
CA ALA A 35 -7.02 -0.15 17.91
C ALA A 35 -7.85 -1.11 18.79
N PHE A 36 -7.98 -2.39 18.40
CA PHE A 36 -8.60 -3.40 19.26
C PHE A 36 -7.77 -3.74 20.51
N LEU A 37 -6.44 -3.68 20.41
CA LEU A 37 -5.56 -3.84 21.57
C LEU A 37 -5.67 -2.66 22.54
N ALA A 38 -5.77 -1.44 22.02
CA ALA A 38 -5.93 -0.24 22.85
C ALA A 38 -7.19 -0.31 23.73
N ASP A 39 -8.27 -0.91 23.22
CA ASP A 39 -9.53 -1.13 23.93
C ASP A 39 -9.37 -2.11 25.12
N GLY A 40 -8.59 -3.17 24.91
CA GLY A 40 -8.33 -4.19 25.92
C GLY A 40 -7.19 -3.87 26.89
N ALA A 41 -6.41 -2.83 26.61
CA ALA A 41 -5.21 -2.46 27.36
C ALA A 41 -5.49 -1.52 28.54
N THR A 42 -4.58 -1.50 29.51
CA THR A 42 -4.53 -0.51 30.59
C THR A 42 -3.12 0.03 30.80
N GLY A 43 -3.01 1.11 31.58
CA GLY A 43 -1.72 1.70 31.96
C GLY A 43 -0.88 2.15 30.77
N PRO A 44 0.45 2.09 30.85
CA PRO A 44 1.34 2.60 29.81
C PRO A 44 1.16 1.96 28.43
N ALA A 45 0.80 0.66 28.37
CA ALA A 45 0.50 -0.03 27.11
C ALA A 45 -0.69 0.62 26.38
N ARG A 46 -1.74 0.99 27.12
CA ARG A 46 -2.91 1.70 26.55
C ARG A 46 -2.51 3.06 25.96
N ASP A 47 -1.68 3.82 26.67
CA ASP A 47 -1.25 5.15 26.23
C ASP A 47 -0.35 5.08 24.98
N GLU A 48 0.55 4.09 24.93
CA GLU A 48 1.38 3.84 23.75
C GLU A 48 0.54 3.45 22.53
N LEU A 49 -0.39 2.50 22.69
CA LEU A 49 -1.29 2.07 21.62
C LEU A 49 -2.19 3.22 21.15
N ALA A 50 -2.78 4.00 22.05
CA ALA A 50 -3.61 5.16 21.71
C ALA A 50 -2.81 6.20 20.90
N ARG A 51 -1.57 6.49 21.29
CA ARG A 51 -0.67 7.39 20.54
C ARG A 51 -0.33 6.83 19.15
N ALA A 52 -0.07 5.53 19.05
CA ALA A 52 0.24 4.89 17.77
C ALA A 52 -0.97 4.87 16.82
N VAL A 53 -2.16 4.58 17.35
CA VAL A 53 -3.43 4.64 16.62
C VAL A 53 -3.77 6.10 16.27
N GLY A 54 -3.39 7.07 17.10
CA GLY A 54 -3.73 8.48 16.90
C GLY A 54 -5.18 8.81 17.25
N MET A 55 -5.83 7.98 18.07
CA MET A 55 -7.18 8.16 18.59
C MET A 55 -7.19 7.84 20.09
N GLN A 56 -8.19 8.35 20.81
CA GLN A 56 -8.41 7.96 22.20
C GLN A 56 -8.75 6.47 22.26
N ALA A 57 -8.23 5.75 23.25
CA ALA A 57 -8.32 4.30 23.32
C ALA A 57 -9.77 3.77 23.40
N ASP A 58 -10.67 4.52 24.05
CA ASP A 58 -12.10 4.23 24.13
C ASP A 58 -12.84 4.39 22.78
N GLN A 59 -12.32 5.23 21.89
CA GLN A 59 -12.84 5.44 20.54
C GLN A 59 -12.18 4.52 19.50
N ALA A 60 -10.99 3.99 19.81
CA ALA A 60 -10.18 3.21 18.87
C ALA A 60 -10.92 1.96 18.38
N ALA A 61 -11.54 1.19 19.29
CA ALA A 61 -12.28 -0.02 18.91
C ALA A 61 -13.45 0.26 17.97
N ALA A 62 -14.19 1.35 18.21
CA ALA A 62 -15.28 1.78 17.34
C ALA A 62 -14.76 2.19 15.95
N GLY A 63 -13.65 2.93 15.89
CA GLY A 63 -12.96 3.25 14.65
C GLY A 63 -12.46 2.03 13.90
N ALA A 64 -11.94 1.01 14.60
CA ALA A 64 -11.50 -0.25 14.02
C ALA A 64 -12.65 -1.01 13.35
N ARG A 65 -13.80 -1.09 14.01
CA ARG A 65 -15.01 -1.70 13.45
C ARG A 65 -15.51 -0.93 12.22
N GLU A 66 -15.56 0.39 12.30
CA GLU A 66 -15.96 1.23 11.16
C GLU A 66 -15.02 1.04 9.96
N LEU A 67 -13.70 1.03 10.20
CA LEU A 67 -12.71 0.79 9.15
C LEU A 67 -12.85 -0.61 8.56
N PHE A 68 -13.01 -1.64 9.39
CA PHE A 68 -13.16 -3.01 8.93
C PHE A 68 -14.41 -3.19 8.05
N ILE A 69 -15.57 -2.68 8.50
CA ILE A 69 -16.81 -2.67 7.71
C ILE A 69 -16.61 -1.90 6.40
N GLY A 70 -15.91 -0.76 6.47
CA GLY A 70 -15.55 0.02 5.30
C GLY A 70 -14.73 -0.78 4.29
N LEU A 71 -13.67 -1.45 4.74
CA LEU A 71 -12.80 -2.28 3.89
C LEU A 71 -13.56 -3.46 3.27
N ASP A 72 -14.41 -4.15 4.05
CA ASP A 72 -15.19 -5.30 3.57
C ASP A 72 -16.22 -4.91 2.49
N SER A 73 -16.70 -3.67 2.54
CA SER A 73 -17.58 -3.10 1.52
C SER A 73 -16.86 -2.68 0.22
N MET A 74 -15.53 -2.61 0.22
CA MET A 74 -14.74 -2.16 -0.94
C MET A 74 -14.47 -3.31 -1.91
N SER A 75 -15.08 -3.23 -3.10
CA SER A 75 -14.80 -4.19 -4.18
C SER A 75 -13.31 -4.24 -4.50
N GLY A 76 -12.73 -5.44 -4.49
CA GLY A 76 -11.30 -5.66 -4.76
C GLY A 76 -10.37 -5.46 -3.56
N VAL A 77 -10.90 -5.33 -2.34
CA VAL A 77 -10.13 -5.39 -1.10
C VAL A 77 -10.45 -6.70 -0.38
N GLU A 78 -9.44 -7.54 -0.18
CA GLU A 78 -9.52 -8.70 0.70
C GLU A 78 -8.60 -8.43 1.89
N SER A 79 -9.18 -8.17 3.06
CA SER A 79 -8.43 -7.94 4.30
C SER A 79 -8.55 -9.13 5.23
N ALA A 80 -7.43 -9.52 5.79
CA ALA A 80 -7.34 -10.53 6.83
C ALA A 80 -6.83 -9.85 8.10
N LEU A 81 -7.64 -9.93 9.15
CA LEU A 81 -7.31 -9.48 10.50
C LEU A 81 -7.33 -10.71 11.41
N GLY A 82 -6.24 -10.99 12.09
CA GLY A 82 -6.13 -12.18 12.89
C GLY A 82 -5.46 -11.92 14.23
N LEU A 83 -6.10 -12.43 15.28
CA LEU A 83 -5.61 -12.48 16.63
C LEU A 83 -5.75 -13.91 17.11
N TRP A 84 -4.65 -14.51 17.54
CA TRP A 84 -4.67 -15.87 18.07
C TRP A 84 -4.22 -15.87 19.53
N THR A 85 -4.95 -16.60 20.34
CA THR A 85 -4.63 -16.78 21.77
C THR A 85 -4.38 -18.24 22.08
N ASP A 86 -3.58 -18.49 23.11
CA ASP A 86 -3.45 -19.82 23.70
C ASP A 86 -4.82 -20.40 24.12
N ARG A 87 -5.02 -21.71 23.98
CA ARG A 87 -6.28 -22.39 24.30
C ARG A 87 -6.68 -22.30 25.77
N ALA A 88 -5.71 -22.29 26.69
CA ALA A 88 -5.97 -22.19 28.12
C ALA A 88 -6.30 -20.75 28.56
N LEU A 89 -6.26 -19.79 27.63
CA LEU A 89 -6.57 -18.39 27.91
C LEU A 89 -8.07 -18.13 27.79
N GLU A 90 -8.70 -17.79 28.92
CA GLU A 90 -10.08 -17.29 28.93
C GLU A 90 -10.12 -15.84 28.41
N VAL A 91 -10.63 -15.68 27.18
CA VAL A 91 -10.87 -14.37 26.58
C VAL A 91 -12.25 -13.86 27.03
N ARG A 92 -12.31 -12.60 27.45
CA ARG A 92 -13.56 -11.96 27.86
C ARG A 92 -14.51 -11.85 26.67
N GLU A 93 -15.70 -12.42 26.81
CA GLU A 93 -16.73 -12.43 25.77
C GLU A 93 -17.08 -11.02 25.26
N GLN A 94 -17.18 -10.04 26.15
CA GLN A 94 -17.43 -8.63 25.79
C GLN A 94 -16.44 -8.09 24.77
N TRP A 95 -15.14 -8.38 24.96
CA TRP A 95 -14.10 -7.88 24.08
C TRP A 95 -14.06 -8.70 22.78
N ALA A 96 -14.18 -10.03 22.87
CA ALA A 96 -14.23 -10.92 21.71
C ALA A 96 -15.43 -10.61 20.79
N ALA A 97 -16.60 -10.30 21.34
CA ALA A 97 -17.79 -9.86 20.60
C ALA A 97 -17.56 -8.54 19.84
N GLY A 98 -16.54 -7.79 20.22
CA GLY A 98 -16.12 -6.58 19.55
C GLY A 98 -15.23 -6.80 18.32
N LEU A 99 -14.67 -7.98 18.12
CA LEU A 99 -13.83 -8.32 16.98
C LEU A 99 -14.68 -8.70 15.76
N PRO A 100 -14.15 -8.56 14.52
CA PRO A 100 -14.80 -9.14 13.36
C PRO A 100 -14.97 -10.65 13.49
N ALA A 101 -16.04 -11.19 12.89
CA ALA A 101 -16.22 -12.62 12.79
C ALA A 101 -14.98 -13.28 12.16
N ASP A 102 -14.54 -14.40 12.72
CA ASP A 102 -13.34 -15.15 12.33
C ASP A 102 -12.00 -14.41 12.50
N ALA A 103 -11.96 -13.24 13.13
CA ALA A 103 -10.71 -12.55 13.43
C ALA A 103 -9.99 -13.12 14.66
N HIS A 104 -10.69 -13.86 15.52
CA HIS A 104 -10.11 -14.56 16.67
C HIS A 104 -9.95 -16.05 16.38
N GLY A 105 -8.74 -16.57 16.62
CA GLY A 105 -8.42 -17.99 16.56
C GLY A 105 -7.71 -18.49 17.82
N VAL A 106 -7.55 -19.81 17.90
CA VAL A 106 -6.90 -20.48 19.04
C VAL A 106 -5.62 -21.17 18.58
N LEU A 107 -4.52 -20.96 19.30
CA LEU A 107 -3.27 -21.70 19.13
C LEU A 107 -3.42 -23.06 19.81
N GLY A 108 -3.03 -24.13 19.08
CA GLY A 108 -2.97 -25.47 19.63
C GLY A 108 -1.64 -25.73 20.36
N ASP A 109 -1.58 -26.87 21.06
CA ASP A 109 -0.39 -27.27 21.84
C ASP A 109 0.82 -27.62 20.95
N ASP A 110 0.59 -27.90 19.67
CA ASP A 110 1.64 -28.11 18.67
C ASP A 110 1.89 -26.81 17.89
N PRO A 111 3.07 -26.17 18.07
CA PRO A 111 3.43 -24.96 17.34
C PRO A 111 3.51 -25.14 15.82
N ALA A 112 3.90 -26.33 15.32
CA ALA A 112 4.01 -26.59 13.90
C ALA A 112 2.62 -26.67 13.24
N ALA A 113 1.69 -27.42 13.85
CA ALA A 113 0.30 -27.47 13.39
C ALA A 113 -0.39 -26.09 13.51
N SER A 114 -0.09 -25.32 14.56
CA SER A 114 -0.61 -23.96 14.72
C SER A 114 -0.06 -23.03 13.63
N GLN A 115 1.22 -23.14 13.27
CA GLN A 115 1.82 -22.38 12.17
C GLN A 115 1.18 -22.75 10.83
N GLU A 116 0.94 -24.03 10.55
CA GLU A 116 0.26 -24.48 9.33
C GLU A 116 -1.17 -23.92 9.23
N ALA A 117 -1.91 -23.89 10.36
CA ALA A 117 -3.23 -23.28 10.41
C ALA A 117 -3.20 -21.76 10.15
N LEU A 118 -2.18 -21.06 10.66
CA LEU A 118 -1.94 -19.63 10.41
C LEU A 118 -1.65 -19.37 8.92
N ASP A 119 -0.76 -20.16 8.33
CA ASP A 119 -0.38 -20.05 6.92
C ASP A 119 -1.57 -20.36 6.00
N ALA A 120 -2.32 -21.42 6.29
CA ALA A 120 -3.54 -21.78 5.56
C ALA A 120 -4.63 -20.71 5.66
N TRP A 121 -4.80 -20.10 6.83
CA TRP A 121 -5.71 -18.97 7.02
C TRP A 121 -5.29 -17.77 6.17
N ALA A 122 -3.99 -17.44 6.11
CA ALA A 122 -3.48 -16.33 5.32
C ALA A 122 -3.65 -16.57 3.81
N ALA A 123 -3.35 -17.78 3.35
CA ALA A 123 -3.53 -18.17 1.95
C ALA A 123 -5.00 -18.09 1.56
N LYS A 124 -5.90 -18.62 2.40
CA LYS A 124 -7.36 -18.56 2.15
C LYS A 124 -7.87 -17.12 2.08
N ARG A 125 -7.46 -16.27 3.03
CA ARG A 125 -7.96 -14.88 3.15
C ARG A 125 -7.40 -13.92 2.10
N THR A 126 -6.33 -14.30 1.42
CA THR A 126 -5.67 -13.44 0.40
C THR A 126 -5.76 -14.02 -1.02
N GLY A 127 -6.59 -15.05 -1.21
CA GLY A 127 -6.68 -15.78 -2.47
C GLY A 127 -5.32 -16.29 -2.96
N GLY A 128 -4.51 -16.80 -2.04
CA GLY A 128 -3.20 -17.40 -2.28
C GLY A 128 -2.05 -16.42 -2.49
N LEU A 129 -2.19 -15.12 -2.20
CA LEU A 129 -1.04 -14.19 -2.30
C LEU A 129 -0.02 -14.37 -1.20
N VAL A 130 -0.54 -14.50 0.00
CA VAL A 130 0.23 -14.61 1.22
C VAL A 130 0.11 -16.06 1.62
N GLU A 131 1.06 -16.85 1.15
CA GLU A 131 1.10 -18.29 1.39
C GLU A 131 1.52 -18.64 2.83
N ARG A 132 2.23 -17.73 3.49
CA ARG A 132 2.75 -17.92 4.85
C ARG A 132 2.59 -16.67 5.68
N MET A 133 2.34 -16.86 6.97
CA MET A 133 2.24 -15.77 7.92
C MET A 133 3.62 -15.22 8.30
N PRO A 134 3.72 -13.89 8.51
CA PRO A 134 4.96 -13.18 8.82
C PRO A 134 5.41 -13.35 10.28
N VAL A 135 4.77 -14.24 11.03
CA VAL A 135 5.03 -14.50 12.45
C VAL A 135 5.48 -15.94 12.60
N ARG A 136 6.51 -16.16 13.43
CA ARG A 136 6.91 -17.49 13.89
C ARG A 136 6.42 -17.66 15.32
N LEU A 137 5.70 -18.75 15.57
CA LEU A 137 5.28 -19.11 16.92
C LEU A 137 6.50 -19.56 17.74
N GLY A 138 6.83 -18.79 18.78
CA GLY A 138 7.74 -19.25 19.84
C GLY A 138 6.97 -19.96 20.95
N GLU A 139 7.65 -20.82 21.72
CA GLU A 139 7.03 -21.63 22.81
C GLU A 139 6.34 -20.80 23.91
N ALA A 140 6.61 -19.49 24.00
CA ALA A 140 6.03 -18.58 25.00
C ALA A 140 4.98 -17.61 24.42
N ALA A 141 4.62 -17.71 23.14
CA ALA A 141 3.70 -16.76 22.51
C ALA A 141 2.24 -17.03 22.92
N ARG A 142 1.74 -16.28 23.91
CA ARG A 142 0.35 -16.40 24.40
C ARG A 142 -0.68 -15.61 23.58
N MET A 143 -0.19 -14.64 22.80
CA MET A 143 -1.01 -13.82 21.89
C MET A 143 -0.21 -13.45 20.64
N VAL A 144 -0.82 -13.68 19.48
CA VAL A 144 -0.23 -13.45 18.16
C VAL A 144 -1.13 -12.54 17.36
N LEU A 145 -0.53 -11.53 16.75
CA LEU A 145 -1.20 -10.53 15.93
C LEU A 145 -0.71 -10.67 14.49
N ALA A 146 -1.63 -10.85 13.55
CA ALA A 146 -1.27 -10.83 12.15
C ALA A 146 -2.32 -10.14 11.29
N THR A 147 -1.83 -9.46 10.26
CA THR A 147 -2.70 -8.90 9.22
C THR A 147 -2.15 -9.25 7.85
N ALA A 148 -3.06 -9.49 6.92
CA ALA A 148 -2.77 -9.60 5.51
C ALA A 148 -3.75 -8.72 4.73
N LEU A 149 -3.28 -8.16 3.62
CA LEU A 149 -4.11 -7.37 2.72
C LEU A 149 -3.79 -7.77 1.28
N ALA A 150 -4.82 -8.13 0.54
CA ALA A 150 -4.76 -8.32 -0.89
C ALA A 150 -5.66 -7.27 -1.57
N LEU A 151 -5.09 -6.58 -2.56
CA LEU A 151 -5.79 -5.58 -3.35
C LEU A 151 -5.84 -6.04 -4.79
N ARG A 152 -7.01 -5.94 -5.41
CA ARG A 152 -7.27 -6.25 -6.81
C ARG A 152 -7.96 -5.07 -7.45
N THR A 153 -7.42 -4.60 -8.56
CA THR A 153 -8.14 -3.63 -9.39
C THR A 153 -7.77 -3.78 -10.84
N GLU A 154 -8.75 -3.69 -11.72
CA GLU A 154 -8.53 -3.61 -13.16
C GLU A 154 -8.47 -2.14 -13.57
N TRP A 155 -7.51 -1.79 -14.41
CA TRP A 155 -7.37 -0.43 -14.90
C TRP A 155 -8.56 -0.06 -15.77
N GLN A 156 -9.12 1.13 -15.56
CA GLN A 156 -10.11 1.67 -16.49
C GLN A 156 -9.57 1.74 -17.93
N HIS A 157 -8.27 2.00 -18.06
CA HIS A 157 -7.55 2.05 -19.32
C HIS A 157 -6.23 1.27 -19.15
N PRO A 158 -6.15 0.05 -19.71
CA PRO A 158 -4.96 -0.79 -19.66
C PRO A 158 -3.71 -0.12 -20.25
N PHE A 159 -2.55 -0.58 -19.81
CA PHE A 159 -1.28 -0.30 -20.47
C PHE A 159 -1.04 -1.30 -21.59
N ARG A 160 -0.29 -0.86 -22.60
CA ARG A 160 0.29 -1.74 -23.60
C ARG A 160 1.66 -2.18 -23.12
N GLU A 161 1.96 -3.46 -23.27
CA GLU A 161 3.30 -3.98 -22.99
C GLU A 161 4.32 -3.40 -23.98
N THR A 162 5.53 -3.16 -23.49
CA THR A 162 6.66 -2.66 -24.25
C THR A 162 7.96 -3.08 -23.55
N VAL A 163 9.09 -2.59 -24.04
CA VAL A 163 10.40 -2.81 -23.42
C VAL A 163 10.91 -1.48 -22.88
N LEU A 164 11.29 -1.46 -21.60
CA LEU A 164 11.93 -0.31 -20.98
C LEU A 164 13.42 -0.60 -20.74
N ARG A 165 14.27 0.29 -21.25
CA ARG A 165 15.73 0.24 -21.06
C ARG A 165 16.21 1.57 -20.46
N PRO A 166 16.31 1.66 -19.13
CA PRO A 166 16.80 2.86 -18.47
C PRO A 166 18.21 3.23 -18.95
N GLY A 167 18.38 4.49 -19.37
CA GLY A 167 19.68 5.00 -19.85
C GLY A 167 20.65 5.37 -18.72
N SER A 168 20.15 5.52 -17.50
CA SER A 168 20.90 5.95 -16.31
C SER A 168 20.29 5.37 -15.03
N GLY A 169 20.92 5.64 -13.89
CA GLY A 169 20.42 5.25 -12.57
C GLY A 169 20.59 3.75 -12.24
N PRO A 170 20.00 3.29 -11.13
CA PRO A 170 20.21 1.93 -10.59
C PRO A 170 19.77 0.79 -11.52
N TRP A 171 18.99 1.10 -12.56
CA TRP A 171 18.49 0.13 -13.52
C TRP A 171 19.19 0.20 -14.88
N GLN A 172 20.23 1.01 -15.01
CA GLN A 172 21.02 1.09 -16.23
C GLN A 172 21.51 -0.30 -16.67
N GLY A 173 21.40 -0.59 -17.97
CA GLY A 173 21.81 -1.87 -18.55
C GLY A 173 20.81 -3.01 -18.37
N ARG A 174 19.72 -2.81 -17.60
CA ARG A 174 18.63 -3.78 -17.50
C ARG A 174 17.64 -3.64 -18.66
N THR A 175 17.04 -4.75 -19.06
CA THR A 175 15.88 -4.78 -19.98
C THR A 175 14.65 -5.15 -19.17
N LEU A 176 13.72 -4.22 -19.01
CA LEU A 176 12.56 -4.36 -18.13
C LEU A 176 11.28 -4.57 -18.94
N ALA A 177 10.34 -5.32 -18.35
CA ALA A 177 8.98 -5.43 -18.87
C ALA A 177 8.29 -4.07 -18.71
N GLY A 178 8.30 -3.29 -19.79
CA GLY A 178 7.78 -1.93 -19.82
C GLY A 178 6.28 -1.92 -20.06
N LEU A 179 5.62 -0.90 -19.52
CA LEU A 179 4.21 -0.62 -19.70
C LEU A 179 4.08 0.80 -20.23
N HIS A 180 3.36 0.96 -21.34
CA HIS A 180 3.14 2.25 -21.99
C HIS A 180 1.66 2.58 -22.10
N ARG A 181 1.30 3.83 -21.84
CA ARG A 181 -0.05 4.33 -22.03
C ARG A 181 -0.04 5.77 -22.51
N SER A 182 -0.83 6.05 -23.55
CA SER A 182 -1.11 7.39 -24.05
C SER A 182 -2.57 7.75 -23.82
N SER A 183 -2.84 8.99 -23.39
CA SER A 183 -4.20 9.46 -23.10
C SER A 183 -4.33 10.99 -23.20
N VAL A 184 -5.57 11.50 -23.27
CA VAL A 184 -5.87 12.94 -23.16
C VAL A 184 -6.33 13.30 -21.74
N ARG A 185 -5.52 12.90 -20.76
CA ARG A 185 -5.80 13.05 -19.32
C ARG A 185 -4.60 13.64 -18.57
N PRO A 186 -4.18 14.88 -18.90
CA PRO A 186 -3.05 15.54 -18.24
C PRO A 186 -3.31 15.82 -16.75
N ASP A 187 -4.56 15.77 -16.30
CA ASP A 187 -4.99 15.85 -14.90
C ASP A 187 -4.54 14.64 -14.05
N ARG A 188 -4.07 13.56 -14.67
CA ARG A 188 -3.61 12.35 -13.97
C ARG A 188 -2.18 12.44 -13.50
N ILE A 189 -1.41 13.39 -14.02
CA ILE A 189 -0.04 13.62 -13.58
C ILE A 189 0.07 15.01 -12.94
N GLY A 190 0.98 15.14 -12.00
CA GLY A 190 1.39 16.45 -11.50
C GLY A 190 2.67 16.38 -10.70
N VAL A 191 3.28 17.53 -10.49
CA VAL A 191 4.51 17.70 -9.73
C VAL A 191 4.20 18.51 -8.48
N THR A 192 4.75 18.08 -7.35
CA THR A 192 4.62 18.75 -6.05
C THR A 192 6.00 19.04 -5.49
N ASP A 193 6.16 20.20 -4.86
CA ASP A 193 7.33 20.53 -4.05
C ASP A 193 7.08 20.01 -2.62
N GLY A 194 7.75 18.91 -2.27
CA GLY A 194 7.78 18.38 -0.92
C GLY A 194 8.86 19.04 -0.06
N PRO A 195 8.87 18.79 1.26
CA PRO A 195 9.88 19.35 2.16
C PRO A 195 11.32 18.92 1.82
N ASP A 196 11.48 17.77 1.17
CA ASP A 196 12.78 17.17 0.85
C ASP A 196 13.13 17.26 -0.66
N GLY A 197 12.24 17.82 -1.48
CA GLY A 197 12.43 17.90 -2.93
C GLY A 197 11.15 17.64 -3.73
N GLN A 198 11.29 17.71 -5.05
CA GLN A 198 10.17 17.52 -5.97
C GLN A 198 9.76 16.05 -6.09
N VAL A 199 8.45 15.82 -6.17
CA VAL A 199 7.88 14.50 -6.44
C VAL A 199 6.86 14.61 -7.57
N THR A 200 7.05 13.79 -8.59
CA THR A 200 6.04 13.54 -9.63
C THR A 200 5.04 12.52 -9.11
N THR A 201 3.76 12.82 -9.23
CA THR A 201 2.66 11.92 -8.89
C THR A 201 1.89 11.55 -10.15
N LEU A 202 1.66 10.26 -10.39
CA LEU A 202 0.82 9.76 -11.47
C LEU A 202 -0.32 8.92 -10.90
N LYS A 203 -1.56 9.26 -11.23
CA LYS A 203 -2.76 8.54 -10.82
C LYS A 203 -3.18 7.55 -11.90
N VAL A 204 -3.12 6.26 -11.58
CA VAL A 204 -3.61 5.15 -12.41
C VAL A 204 -4.95 4.72 -11.84
N LEU A 205 -6.03 4.96 -12.60
CA LEU A 205 -7.38 4.71 -12.10
C LEU A 205 -7.82 3.27 -12.28
N GLY A 206 -8.32 2.67 -11.20
CA GLY A 206 -9.03 1.40 -11.25
C GLY A 206 -10.53 1.55 -11.50
N GLY A 207 -11.14 0.50 -12.02
CA GLY A 207 -12.58 0.42 -12.30
C GLY A 207 -13.45 0.35 -11.05
N ASN A 208 -12.92 -0.21 -9.96
CA ASN A 208 -13.63 -0.43 -8.68
C ASN A 208 -13.40 0.68 -7.63
N GLY A 209 -12.83 1.82 -8.03
CA GLY A 209 -12.55 2.93 -7.11
C GLY A 209 -11.25 2.81 -6.32
N ILE A 210 -10.46 1.75 -6.55
CA ILE A 210 -9.07 1.67 -6.07
C ILE A 210 -8.16 2.26 -7.13
N ASP A 211 -7.39 3.28 -6.76
CA ASP A 211 -6.40 3.93 -7.63
C ASP A 211 -4.99 3.57 -7.16
N VAL A 212 -4.04 3.51 -8.10
CA VAL A 212 -2.62 3.42 -7.77
C VAL A 212 -1.93 4.72 -8.13
N HIS A 213 -1.34 5.38 -7.14
CA HIS A 213 -0.54 6.58 -7.33
C HIS A 213 0.94 6.19 -7.40
N LEU A 214 1.59 6.39 -8.54
CA LEU A 214 3.05 6.25 -8.66
C LEU A 214 3.73 7.57 -8.26
N LEU A 215 4.85 7.47 -7.56
CA LEU A 215 5.55 8.59 -6.93
C LEU A 215 7.04 8.54 -7.29
N LEU A 216 7.49 9.44 -8.15
CA LEU A 216 8.88 9.53 -8.55
C LEU A 216 9.52 10.77 -7.94
N GLY A 217 10.49 10.56 -7.05
CA GLY A 217 11.27 11.64 -6.45
C GLY A 217 12.37 12.16 -7.36
N ALA A 218 12.84 13.37 -7.03
CA ALA A 218 14.12 13.86 -7.51
C ALA A 218 15.26 12.87 -7.18
N GLU A 219 16.32 12.90 -7.96
CA GLU A 219 17.45 11.99 -7.79
C GLU A 219 18.08 12.18 -6.40
N GLY A 220 18.42 11.06 -5.73
CA GLY A 220 18.98 11.06 -4.38
C GLY A 220 17.96 11.16 -3.24
N MET A 221 16.68 11.42 -3.50
CA MET A 221 15.65 11.38 -2.45
C MET A 221 15.51 9.96 -1.86
N ALA A 222 15.45 9.88 -0.53
CA ALA A 222 15.23 8.62 0.18
C ALA A 222 13.78 8.12 0.00
N PRO A 223 13.53 6.79 0.04
CA PRO A 223 12.20 6.23 -0.14
C PRO A 223 11.13 6.85 0.77
N GLY A 224 11.47 7.04 2.05
CA GLY A 224 10.54 7.61 3.02
C GLY A 224 10.18 9.07 2.77
N GLN A 225 11.06 9.86 2.15
CA GLN A 225 10.79 11.27 1.79
C GLN A 225 9.78 11.35 0.64
N VAL A 226 9.96 10.52 -0.39
CA VAL A 226 9.06 10.44 -1.55
C VAL A 226 7.68 9.95 -1.14
N LEU A 227 7.61 8.86 -0.36
CA LEU A 227 6.34 8.31 0.14
C LEU A 227 5.62 9.30 1.06
N HIS A 228 6.34 9.96 1.97
CA HIS A 228 5.75 10.97 2.85
C HIS A 228 5.13 12.12 2.05
N THR A 229 5.83 12.61 1.03
CA THR A 229 5.32 13.64 0.12
C THR A 229 4.06 13.17 -0.62
N GLY A 230 4.06 11.94 -1.14
CA GLY A 230 2.88 11.37 -1.80
C GLY A 230 1.66 11.23 -0.89
N ILE A 231 1.86 10.93 0.40
CA ILE A 231 0.78 10.89 1.39
C ILE A 231 0.28 12.30 1.70
N GLY A 232 1.17 13.30 1.78
CA GLY A 232 0.76 14.71 1.90
C GLY A 232 -0.09 15.18 0.72
N VAL A 233 0.22 14.75 -0.50
CA VAL A 233 -0.63 14.99 -1.70
C VAL A 233 -1.97 14.29 -1.58
N LEU A 234 -2.00 13.02 -1.15
CA LEU A 234 -3.23 12.26 -0.96
C LEU A 234 -4.19 12.95 0.04
N GLU A 235 -3.64 13.47 1.13
CA GLU A 235 -4.38 14.20 2.16
C GLU A 235 -4.80 15.61 1.72
N ARG A 236 -4.27 16.10 0.58
CA ARG A 236 -4.39 17.48 0.08
C ARG A 236 -3.71 18.51 0.99
N ALA A 237 -2.68 18.09 1.71
CA ALA A 237 -1.83 18.99 2.50
C ALA A 237 -0.77 19.70 1.63
N LEU A 238 -0.45 19.14 0.47
CA LEU A 238 0.52 19.70 -0.47
C LEU A 238 -0.14 20.08 -1.80
N PRO A 239 0.16 21.26 -2.38
CA PRO A 239 -0.32 21.64 -3.70
C PRO A 239 0.33 20.80 -4.79
N VAL A 240 -0.36 20.63 -5.91
CA VAL A 240 0.13 19.88 -7.07
C VAL A 240 -0.08 20.71 -8.32
N THR A 241 1.01 20.97 -9.06
CA THR A 241 0.93 21.53 -10.41
C THR A 241 0.57 20.42 -11.38
N THR A 242 -0.64 20.48 -11.95
CA THR A 242 -1.15 19.43 -12.83
C THR A 242 -0.51 19.45 -14.20
N GLY A 243 -0.53 18.33 -14.92
CA GLY A 243 0.12 18.18 -16.23
C GLY A 243 -0.25 19.23 -17.26
N GLY A 244 -1.47 19.76 -17.23
CA GLY A 244 -1.92 20.83 -18.13
C GLY A 244 -1.33 22.21 -17.82
N GLN A 245 -0.67 22.37 -16.68
CA GLN A 245 -0.09 23.62 -16.18
C GLN A 245 1.43 23.53 -16.04
N LEU A 246 2.03 22.38 -16.36
CA LEU A 246 3.47 22.19 -16.26
C LEU A 246 4.21 23.02 -17.34
N PRO A 247 5.38 23.58 -17.02
CA PRO A 247 6.18 24.34 -17.98
C PRO A 247 6.75 23.44 -19.08
N TYR A 248 7.01 24.00 -20.25
CA TYR A 248 7.73 23.31 -21.33
C TYR A 248 9.18 22.97 -20.92
N GLY A 249 9.68 21.84 -21.43
CA GLY A 249 10.98 21.27 -21.07
C GLY A 249 10.89 20.33 -19.86
N PRO A 250 12.01 20.11 -19.14
CA PRO A 250 12.00 19.36 -17.89
C PRO A 250 11.11 20.04 -16.85
N ALA A 251 10.02 19.38 -16.46
CA ALA A 251 8.99 19.95 -15.60
C ALA A 251 8.92 19.34 -14.19
N GLY A 252 9.70 18.29 -13.95
CA GLY A 252 9.82 17.60 -12.67
C GLY A 252 10.51 16.25 -12.83
N PRO A 253 10.64 15.46 -11.75
CA PRO A 253 11.30 14.17 -11.80
C PRO A 253 10.67 13.23 -12.83
N GLY A 254 11.43 12.88 -13.88
CA GLY A 254 10.97 11.99 -14.94
C GLY A 254 9.85 12.57 -15.82
N VAL A 255 9.61 13.89 -15.78
CA VAL A 255 8.57 14.55 -16.58
C VAL A 255 9.17 15.60 -17.51
N VAL A 256 8.80 15.52 -18.78
CA VAL A 256 9.16 16.49 -19.82
C VAL A 256 7.88 16.89 -20.56
N VAL A 257 7.71 18.19 -20.80
CA VAL A 257 6.59 18.72 -21.59
C VAL A 257 7.13 19.29 -22.90
N GLU A 258 6.60 18.84 -24.03
CA GLU A 258 7.08 19.23 -25.35
C GLU A 258 5.95 19.41 -26.36
N ARG A 259 6.24 20.03 -27.50
CA ARG A 259 5.31 20.13 -28.63
C ARG A 259 5.67 19.06 -29.65
N GLN A 260 4.66 18.35 -30.15
CA GLN A 260 4.85 17.36 -31.22
C GLN A 260 3.85 17.57 -32.35
N PRO A 261 4.25 17.30 -33.61
CA PRO A 261 3.31 17.21 -34.72
C PRO A 261 2.25 16.15 -34.43
N SER A 262 0.99 16.47 -34.72
CA SER A 262 -0.16 15.62 -34.46
C SER A 262 -1.09 15.55 -35.67
N VAL A 263 -1.68 14.37 -35.86
CA VAL A 263 -2.76 14.13 -36.82
C VAL A 263 -4.12 14.51 -36.25
N THR A 264 -4.23 14.64 -34.92
CA THR A 264 -5.43 15.04 -34.18
C THR A 264 -5.22 16.37 -33.45
N PRO A 265 -6.26 17.20 -33.26
CA PRO A 265 -6.17 18.47 -32.54
C PRO A 265 -6.24 18.29 -31.01
N ASP A 266 -5.68 17.20 -30.46
CA ASP A 266 -5.72 16.94 -29.02
C ASP A 266 -4.97 18.07 -28.27
N PRO A 267 -5.60 18.73 -27.27
CA PRO A 267 -5.01 19.93 -26.67
C PRO A 267 -3.76 19.60 -25.83
N VAL A 268 -3.80 18.53 -25.03
CA VAL A 268 -2.65 18.03 -24.26
C VAL A 268 -2.75 16.51 -24.10
N ARG A 269 -1.72 15.79 -24.57
CA ARG A 269 -1.56 14.35 -24.43
C ARG A 269 -0.66 14.01 -23.26
N LEU A 270 -0.95 12.93 -22.55
CA LEU A 270 -0.12 12.34 -21.51
C LEU A 270 0.38 10.98 -21.98
N ASP A 271 1.70 10.86 -22.15
CA ASP A 271 2.41 9.63 -22.49
C ASP A 271 3.18 9.14 -21.25
N VAL A 272 2.81 7.98 -20.73
CA VAL A 272 3.44 7.36 -19.55
C VAL A 272 4.18 6.10 -19.96
N THR A 273 5.40 5.95 -19.46
CA THR A 273 6.17 4.70 -19.49
C THR A 273 6.63 4.34 -18.08
N THR A 274 6.32 3.13 -17.62
CA THR A 274 6.72 2.59 -16.30
C THR A 274 7.01 1.10 -16.43
N PRO A 275 7.89 0.49 -15.62
CA PRO A 275 7.98 -0.95 -15.58
C PRO A 275 6.75 -1.56 -14.86
N GLY A 276 6.42 -2.81 -15.20
CA GLY A 276 5.66 -3.66 -14.29
C GLY A 276 6.51 -4.07 -13.08
N PHE A 277 5.87 -4.43 -11.97
CA PHE A 277 6.58 -4.87 -10.77
C PHE A 277 5.76 -5.82 -9.90
N VAL A 278 6.47 -6.63 -9.13
CA VAL A 278 5.91 -7.39 -8.00
C VAL A 278 6.76 -7.12 -6.77
N VAL A 279 6.16 -6.61 -5.71
CA VAL A 279 6.82 -6.37 -4.43
C VAL A 279 6.16 -7.25 -3.37
N ARG A 280 6.98 -8.01 -2.65
CA ARG A 280 6.56 -8.83 -1.50
C ARG A 280 7.35 -8.39 -0.28
N ALA A 281 6.68 -8.24 0.85
CA ALA A 281 7.35 -7.90 2.09
C ALA A 281 6.65 -8.51 3.31
N ASP A 282 7.48 -9.06 4.20
CA ASP A 282 7.09 -9.46 5.55
C ASP A 282 7.68 -8.47 6.54
N HIS A 283 6.86 -8.00 7.46
CA HIS A 283 7.23 -7.05 8.50
C HIS A 283 6.97 -7.65 9.86
N ASP A 284 8.02 -7.72 10.68
CA ASP A 284 7.91 -7.94 12.11
C ASP A 284 7.64 -6.59 12.78
N LEU A 285 6.42 -6.40 13.30
CA LEU A 285 5.98 -5.15 13.91
C LEU A 285 6.72 -4.88 15.22
N LEU A 286 7.31 -5.91 15.86
CA LEU A 286 8.09 -5.74 17.07
C LEU A 286 9.45 -5.09 16.79
N GLN A 287 9.99 -5.17 15.57
CA GLN A 287 11.21 -4.43 15.19
C GLN A 287 11.01 -2.91 15.17
N LEU A 288 9.76 -2.47 14.97
CA LEU A 288 9.36 -1.06 15.03
C LEU A 288 8.35 -0.84 16.18
N HIS A 289 8.52 -1.55 17.31
CA HIS A 289 7.56 -1.54 18.42
C HIS A 289 7.16 -0.12 18.86
N GLY A 290 8.07 0.86 18.86
CA GLY A 290 7.78 2.25 19.21
C GLY A 290 6.84 2.96 18.22
N LEU A 291 6.92 2.63 16.93
CA LEU A 291 6.03 3.17 15.89
C LEU A 291 4.59 2.68 16.09
N PHE A 292 4.46 1.43 16.53
CA PHE A 292 3.18 0.72 16.68
C PHE A 292 2.63 0.72 18.11
N GLY A 293 3.32 1.37 19.06
CA GLY A 293 2.86 1.45 20.45
C GLY A 293 2.94 0.12 21.19
N LEU A 294 3.85 -0.77 20.80
CA LEU A 294 4.00 -2.12 21.33
C LEU A 294 5.15 -2.24 22.33
N SER A 295 5.83 -1.15 22.70
CA SER A 295 7.05 -1.23 23.53
C SER A 295 6.75 -1.85 24.88
N THR A 296 5.76 -1.29 25.60
CA THR A 296 5.34 -1.85 26.89
C THR A 296 4.63 -3.19 26.69
N ALA A 297 3.78 -3.31 25.66
CA ALA A 297 2.93 -4.48 25.43
C ALA A 297 3.67 -5.82 25.25
N THR A 298 4.99 -5.81 25.00
CA THR A 298 5.82 -7.02 24.84
C THR A 298 6.36 -7.58 26.17
N ASN A 299 6.23 -6.87 27.29
CA ASN A 299 6.78 -7.30 28.56
C ASN A 299 5.89 -8.37 29.24
N ALA A 300 6.25 -9.64 29.08
CA ALA A 300 5.52 -10.77 29.66
C ALA A 300 5.54 -10.85 31.20
N ARG A 301 6.28 -9.99 31.91
CA ARG A 301 6.27 -9.93 33.39
C ARG A 301 5.03 -9.24 33.96
N GLU A 302 4.31 -8.48 33.13
CA GLU A 302 3.14 -7.71 33.52
C GLU A 302 1.94 -8.07 32.66
N GLY A 303 0.73 -7.95 33.22
CA GLY A 303 -0.51 -8.14 32.46
C GLY A 303 -0.98 -6.81 31.88
N HIS A 304 -0.80 -6.60 30.58
CA HIS A 304 -1.14 -5.32 29.93
C HIS A 304 -2.57 -5.24 29.41
N PHE A 305 -3.24 -6.39 29.27
CA PHE A 305 -4.53 -6.51 28.62
C PHE A 305 -5.63 -7.09 29.52
N PRO A 306 -5.92 -6.48 30.69
CA PRO A 306 -6.95 -7.00 31.60
C PRO A 306 -8.37 -6.92 31.02
N GLY A 307 -8.58 -6.09 29.98
CA GLY A 307 -9.82 -6.03 29.20
C GLY A 307 -9.97 -7.17 28.20
N ILE A 308 -8.90 -7.93 27.92
CA ILE A 308 -8.91 -9.11 27.04
C ILE A 308 -9.02 -10.40 27.85
N SER A 309 -8.23 -10.55 28.91
CA SER A 309 -8.25 -11.73 29.78
C SER A 309 -7.94 -11.35 31.22
N VAL A 310 -8.38 -12.18 32.17
CA VAL A 310 -7.96 -12.10 33.57
C VAL A 310 -6.51 -12.57 33.75
N ALA A 311 -6.04 -13.48 32.89
CA ALA A 311 -4.67 -13.94 32.93
C ALA A 311 -3.72 -12.84 32.40
N PRO A 312 -2.50 -12.69 32.97
CA PRO A 312 -1.52 -11.76 32.44
C PRO A 312 -1.19 -12.04 30.97
N LEU A 313 -1.35 -11.02 30.13
CA LEU A 313 -1.15 -11.06 28.69
C LEU A 313 -0.13 -10.02 28.25
N ALA A 314 0.72 -10.45 27.32
CA ALA A 314 1.65 -9.62 26.55
C ALA A 314 1.64 -10.10 25.09
N VAL A 315 2.06 -9.22 24.18
CA VAL A 315 2.21 -9.52 22.74
C VAL A 315 3.48 -10.34 22.55
N GLY A 316 3.35 -11.59 22.12
CA GLY A 316 4.49 -12.49 21.86
C GLY A 316 5.01 -12.41 20.43
N ALA A 317 4.12 -12.12 19.47
CA ALA A 317 4.48 -11.93 18.06
C ALA A 317 3.49 -10.98 17.38
N ALA A 318 3.99 -10.15 16.47
CA ALA A 318 3.18 -9.23 15.69
C ALA A 318 3.78 -9.06 14.29
N GLY A 319 3.01 -9.33 13.24
CA GLY A 319 3.53 -9.27 11.88
C GLY A 319 2.52 -8.86 10.81
N GLN A 320 3.06 -8.40 9.67
CA GLN A 320 2.30 -8.17 8.46
C GLN A 320 3.00 -8.79 7.25
N SER A 321 2.25 -9.47 6.40
CA SER A 321 2.70 -9.82 5.06
C SER A 321 1.86 -9.07 4.03
N ALA A 322 2.53 -8.53 3.02
CA ALA A 322 1.90 -7.76 1.97
C ALA A 322 2.53 -8.07 0.61
N VAL A 323 1.68 -8.10 -0.42
CA VAL A 323 2.08 -8.27 -1.82
C VAL A 323 1.40 -7.21 -2.67
N ALA A 324 2.17 -6.58 -3.54
CA ALA A 324 1.70 -5.64 -4.55
C ALA A 324 2.21 -6.07 -5.93
N GLU A 325 1.31 -6.12 -6.91
CA GLU A 325 1.64 -6.44 -8.29
C GLU A 325 1.02 -5.38 -9.20
N PHE A 326 1.84 -4.77 -10.04
CA PHE A 326 1.40 -3.78 -11.03
C PHE A 326 1.70 -4.32 -12.43
N GLY A 327 0.64 -4.60 -13.18
CA GLY A 327 0.72 -5.17 -14.53
C GLY A 327 -0.03 -4.34 -15.58
N PRO A 328 -0.10 -4.83 -16.83
CA PRO A 328 -0.71 -4.11 -17.94
C PRO A 328 -2.23 -3.93 -17.79
N LEU A 329 -2.91 -4.88 -17.15
CA LEU A 329 -4.37 -4.88 -17.03
C LEU A 329 -4.87 -4.37 -15.67
N GLY A 330 -4.06 -4.44 -14.63
CA GLY A 330 -4.51 -4.12 -13.28
C GLY A 330 -3.42 -4.12 -12.22
N PHE A 331 -3.85 -3.80 -11.00
CA PHE A 331 -3.16 -4.13 -9.76
C PHE A 331 -3.59 -5.54 -9.36
N ARG A 332 -2.67 -6.49 -9.57
CA ARG A 332 -2.78 -7.96 -9.61
C ARG A 332 -3.77 -8.52 -10.66
N ALA A 333 -3.25 -9.25 -11.67
CA ALA A 333 -3.99 -9.59 -12.90
C ALA A 333 -3.78 -11.04 -13.42
N ALA A 334 -4.66 -11.51 -14.33
CA ALA A 334 -4.54 -12.74 -15.15
C ALA A 334 -4.82 -12.43 -16.66
N ALA A 335 -4.11 -13.13 -17.58
CA ALA A 335 -4.05 -12.90 -19.05
C ALA A 335 -5.28 -13.49 -19.83
N VAL A 336 -5.68 -13.07 -21.05
CA VAL A 336 -4.99 -13.00 -22.36
C VAL A 336 -5.70 -11.96 -23.26
N THR A 337 -4.98 -11.19 -24.09
CA THR A 337 -5.60 -10.47 -25.21
C THR A 337 -4.71 -10.54 -26.46
N ALA A 338 -5.25 -11.15 -27.53
CA ALA A 338 -4.64 -11.15 -28.85
C ALA A 338 -4.98 -9.83 -29.57
N VAL A 339 -3.97 -9.16 -30.15
CA VAL A 339 -4.17 -8.00 -31.03
C VAL A 339 -4.03 -8.45 -32.48
N VAL A 340 -5.12 -8.34 -33.23
CA VAL A 340 -5.12 -8.51 -34.69
C VAL A 340 -4.67 -7.19 -35.32
N ALA A 341 -3.58 -7.23 -36.10
CA ALA A 341 -3.14 -6.10 -36.89
C ALA A 341 -4.08 -5.91 -38.09
N ALA A 342 -4.64 -4.70 -38.25
CA ALA A 342 -5.31 -4.31 -39.49
C ALA A 342 -4.26 -3.73 -40.46
N PRO A 343 -4.22 -4.13 -41.74
CA PRO A 343 -3.27 -3.57 -42.69
C PRO A 343 -3.71 -2.19 -43.20
N GLY A 344 -2.73 -1.32 -43.43
CA GLY A 344 -2.77 -0.29 -44.47
C GLY A 344 -3.47 1.02 -44.13
N GLY A 345 -2.70 2.01 -43.66
CA GLY A 345 -3.04 3.42 -43.78
C GLY A 345 -1.90 4.14 -44.53
N GLY A 346 -2.25 5.03 -45.47
CA GLY A 346 -1.28 5.91 -46.12
C GLY A 346 -0.54 6.80 -45.09
N PRO A 347 0.55 7.48 -45.50
CA PRO A 347 1.38 8.25 -44.56
C PRO A 347 0.54 9.27 -43.78
N PRO A 348 0.69 9.33 -42.44
CA PRO A 348 -0.08 10.25 -41.61
C PRO A 348 0.20 11.70 -41.99
N ARG A 349 -0.87 12.50 -42.16
CA ARG A 349 -0.76 13.95 -42.39
C ARG A 349 -0.80 14.68 -41.04
N TYR A 350 0.35 15.17 -40.60
CA TYR A 350 0.47 15.96 -39.37
C TYR A 350 0.05 17.41 -39.63
N ALA A 351 -1.23 17.72 -39.43
CA ALA A 351 -1.81 19.04 -39.68
C ALA A 351 -1.89 19.92 -38.41
N HIS A 352 -1.55 19.37 -37.25
CA HIS A 352 -1.68 20.04 -35.95
C HIS A 352 -0.39 19.94 -35.15
N GLU A 353 -0.27 20.76 -34.11
CA GLU A 353 0.73 20.61 -33.06
C GLU A 353 0.01 20.35 -31.74
N SER A 354 0.43 19.33 -31.00
CA SER A 354 -0.13 18.94 -29.72
C SER A 354 0.94 19.02 -28.63
N THR A 355 0.55 19.46 -27.44
CA THR A 355 1.42 19.42 -26.26
C THR A 355 1.42 18.01 -25.72
N VAL A 356 2.60 17.43 -25.50
CA VAL A 356 2.78 16.09 -24.94
C VAL A 356 3.52 16.21 -23.61
N VAL A 357 2.87 15.75 -22.54
CA VAL A 357 3.48 15.51 -21.24
C VAL A 357 3.99 14.08 -21.23
N ARG A 358 5.31 13.90 -21.31
CA ARG A 358 5.98 12.60 -21.21
C ARG A 358 6.40 12.34 -19.78
N ALA A 359 6.04 11.18 -19.26
CA ALA A 359 6.41 10.73 -17.93
C ALA A 359 7.07 9.36 -17.99
N VAL A 360 8.28 9.24 -17.44
CA VAL A 360 9.05 8.00 -17.45
C VAL A 360 9.48 7.65 -16.03
N PHE A 361 9.12 6.45 -15.58
CA PHE A 361 9.55 5.86 -14.31
C PHE A 361 10.68 4.86 -14.59
N ASP A 362 11.91 5.35 -14.62
CA ASP A 362 13.11 4.60 -15.07
C ASP A 362 14.10 4.27 -13.94
N ARG A 363 13.73 4.54 -12.70
CA ARG A 363 14.52 4.32 -11.48
C ARG A 363 13.60 4.03 -10.30
N PRO A 364 14.11 3.58 -9.14
CA PRO A 364 13.29 3.28 -7.97
C PRO A 364 12.29 4.38 -7.61
N PHE A 365 11.04 3.98 -7.35
CA PHE A 365 9.92 4.89 -7.13
C PHE A 365 8.95 4.33 -6.08
N GLY A 366 8.12 5.20 -5.51
CA GLY A 366 7.08 4.84 -4.55
C GLY A 366 5.74 4.59 -5.21
N PHE A 367 4.86 3.86 -4.53
CA PHE A 367 3.46 3.76 -4.92
C PHE A 367 2.55 3.82 -3.69
N LEU A 368 1.31 4.28 -3.91
CA LEU A 368 0.21 4.19 -2.96
C LEU A 368 -0.98 3.53 -3.65
N ALA A 369 -1.53 2.48 -3.06
CA ALA A 369 -2.85 1.98 -3.42
C ALA A 369 -3.89 2.69 -2.55
N VAL A 370 -4.87 3.33 -3.17
CA VAL A 370 -5.75 4.31 -2.53
C VAL A 370 -7.20 4.01 -2.86
N HIS A 371 -8.07 4.01 -1.85
CA HIS A 371 -9.51 4.07 -2.11
C HIS A 371 -9.91 5.51 -2.45
N ARG A 372 -10.33 5.75 -3.71
CA ARG A 372 -10.58 7.09 -4.26
C ARG A 372 -11.60 7.90 -3.46
N GLY A 373 -12.69 7.26 -3.04
CA GLY A 373 -13.80 7.93 -2.36
C GLY A 373 -13.43 8.46 -0.97
N THR A 374 -12.71 7.66 -0.20
CA THR A 374 -12.33 8.02 1.18
C THR A 374 -10.94 8.64 1.29
N ARG A 375 -10.09 8.48 0.26
CA ARG A 375 -8.65 8.80 0.27
C ARG A 375 -7.85 7.99 1.30
N LEU A 376 -8.35 6.81 1.66
CA LEU A 376 -7.63 5.86 2.50
C LEU A 376 -6.46 5.26 1.73
N ALA A 377 -5.25 5.37 2.26
CA ALA A 377 -4.10 4.62 1.78
C ALA A 377 -4.24 3.16 2.24
N LEU A 378 -4.65 2.29 1.32
CA LEU A 378 -4.82 0.86 1.55
C LEU A 378 -3.45 0.18 1.67
N ALA A 379 -2.50 0.56 0.81
CA ALA A 379 -1.13 0.11 0.86
C ALA A 379 -0.18 1.22 0.38
N ALA A 380 1.07 1.16 0.84
CA ALA A 380 2.17 1.98 0.38
C ALA A 380 3.39 1.11 0.15
N GLY A 381 4.26 1.48 -0.79
CA GLY A 381 5.46 0.69 -1.03
C GLY A 381 6.49 1.38 -1.90
N TRP A 382 7.67 0.80 -1.93
CA TRP A 382 8.82 1.25 -2.69
C TRP A 382 9.27 0.16 -3.64
N VAL A 383 9.43 0.49 -4.92
CA VAL A 383 9.88 -0.42 -5.98
C VAL A 383 11.37 -0.22 -6.18
N THR A 384 12.15 -1.27 -5.92
CA THR A 384 13.60 -1.30 -6.22
C THR A 384 13.91 -2.27 -7.35
N ASP A 385 13.14 -3.36 -7.47
CA ASP A 385 13.34 -4.41 -8.45
C ASP A 385 12.10 -4.60 -9.32
N PRO A 386 12.04 -3.94 -10.49
CA PRO A 386 10.96 -4.12 -11.45
C PRO A 386 11.07 -5.47 -12.19
N THR A 387 9.96 -5.88 -12.81
CA THR A 387 9.87 -7.10 -13.61
C THR A 387 10.81 -7.01 -14.82
N VAL A 388 11.64 -8.04 -15.02
CA VAL A 388 12.56 -8.16 -16.15
C VAL A 388 11.77 -8.59 -17.40
N ALA A 389 12.16 -8.11 -18.58
CA ALA A 389 11.56 -8.60 -19.82
C ALA A 389 11.96 -10.07 -20.05
N GLY A 390 10.96 -10.91 -20.32
CA GLY A 390 11.16 -12.33 -20.66
C GLY A 390 11.68 -12.56 -22.07
#